data_AF-A0A0S3KFJ0-F1
#
_entry.id   AF-A0A0S3KFJ0-F1
#
_cell.length_a   1.000
_cell.length_b   1.000
_cell.length_c   1.000
_cell.angle_alpha   90.00
_cell.angle_beta   90.00
_cell.angle_gamma   90.00
#
_symmetry.space_group_name_H-M   'P 1'
#
loop_
_entity.id
_entity.type
_entity.pdbx_description
1 polymer ?
#
loop_
_entity_poly.entity_id
_entity_poly.type
_entity_poly.pdbx_seq_one_letter_code
_entity_poly.pdbx_strand_id
1 'polypeptide(L)'
;MADIVQLEEKGNLLYPKTHSSAVDGFTDELNALSKNLTENLTKKLQPVASEQALWSGSWYGGAGQTTIPSKPLSKCSNGWILQWEVYSETGNPSGTAFQFSYVPKQFVKYHSGKGMVFPVCAYNGSNPQVKYLYIDDVKLSGNANNSPDKDTTGKGNKMYVLTKVYEY
;
A
#
# COMPACT_ATOMS: atom_id res chain seq x y z
N MET A 1 16.96 31.63 68.99
CA MET A 1 16.71 30.22 68.62
C MET A 1 15.31 30.21 68.03
N ALA A 2 15.13 29.85 66.75
CA ALA A 2 13.80 29.83 66.16
C ALA A 2 13.15 28.49 66.52
N ASP A 3 12.02 28.54 67.23
CA ASP A 3 11.20 27.35 67.51
C ASP A 3 10.57 26.87 66.20
N ILE A 4 10.86 25.62 65.84
CA ILE A 4 10.14 24.94 64.76
C ILE A 4 8.86 24.38 65.39
N VAL A 5 7.72 25.01 65.10
CA VAL A 5 6.41 24.51 65.53
C VAL A 5 5.93 23.48 64.52
N GLN A 6 5.81 22.22 64.95
CA GLN A 6 5.18 21.16 64.17
C GLN A 6 3.66 21.31 64.27
N LEU A 7 2.98 21.36 63.12
CA LEU A 7 1.53 21.54 63.08
C LEU A 7 0.84 20.19 63.33
N GLU A 8 -0.15 20.17 64.22
CA GLU A 8 -0.96 19.00 64.55
C GLU A 8 -2.45 19.35 64.49
N GLU A 9 -3.29 18.44 64.00
CA GLU A 9 -4.74 18.56 64.07
C GLU A 9 -5.32 17.31 64.75
N LYS A 10 -6.03 17.50 65.86
CA LYS A 10 -6.60 16.43 66.70
C LYS A 10 -5.57 15.36 67.13
N GLY A 11 -4.34 15.79 67.44
CA GLY A 11 -3.26 14.92 67.90
C GLY A 11 -2.57 14.12 66.79
N ASN A 12 -2.86 14.41 65.51
CA ASN A 12 -2.15 13.83 64.39
C ASN A 12 -1.25 14.88 63.75
N LEU A 13 -0.01 14.47 63.42
CA LEU A 13 0.93 15.28 62.66
C LEU A 13 0.31 15.70 61.32
N LEU A 14 0.28 17.01 61.06
CA LEU A 14 -0.09 17.55 59.77
C LEU A 14 1.14 17.57 58.87
N TYR A 15 1.16 16.66 57.91
CA TYR A 15 2.07 16.77 56.78
C TYR A 15 1.48 17.77 55.77
N PRO A 16 2.28 18.69 55.21
CA PRO A 16 1.84 19.50 54.08
C PRO A 16 1.33 18.56 52.99
N LYS A 17 0.03 18.65 52.67
CA LYS A 17 -0.50 17.89 51.53
C LYS A 17 0.19 18.43 50.29
N THR A 18 0.80 17.55 49.50
CA THR A 18 1.18 17.90 48.14
C THR A 18 -0.06 18.44 47.44
N HIS A 19 0.02 19.69 46.96
CA HIS A 19 -1.04 20.28 46.17
C HIS A 19 -1.20 19.44 44.89
N SER A 20 -2.28 18.65 44.79
CA SER A 20 -2.58 17.87 43.58
C SER A 20 -2.67 18.75 42.33
N SER A 21 -3.01 20.03 42.51
CA SER A 21 -2.97 21.07 41.48
C SER A 21 -1.62 21.23 40.78
N ALA A 22 -0.51 20.78 41.39
CA ALA A 22 0.81 20.79 40.74
C ALA A 22 0.98 19.67 39.71
N VAL A 23 0.11 18.66 39.71
CA VAL A 23 0.11 17.53 38.76
C VAL A 23 -1.20 17.41 37.98
N ASP A 24 -2.20 18.21 38.31
CA ASP A 24 -3.46 18.32 37.57
C ASP A 24 -3.17 18.74 36.12
N GLY A 25 -3.67 17.97 35.15
CA GLY A 25 -3.49 18.23 33.71
C GLY A 25 -2.26 17.59 33.06
N PHE A 26 -1.28 17.07 33.82
CA PHE A 26 -0.12 16.41 33.23
C PHE A 26 -0.49 15.18 32.38
N THR A 27 -1.51 14.43 32.78
CA THR A 27 -2.00 13.30 31.98
C THR A 27 -2.54 13.77 30.64
N ASP A 28 -3.26 14.89 30.60
CA ASP A 28 -3.85 15.43 29.37
C ASP A 28 -2.78 15.98 28.42
N GLU A 29 -1.78 16.69 28.97
CA GLU A 29 -0.63 17.14 28.20
C GLU A 29 0.19 15.98 27.64
N LEU A 30 0.43 14.93 28.44
CA LEU A 30 1.13 13.73 27.99
C LEU A 30 0.36 13.01 26.88
N ASN A 31 -0.96 12.93 26.98
CA ASN A 31 -1.82 12.35 25.95
C ASN A 31 -1.78 13.18 24.65
N ALA A 32 -1.82 14.51 24.75
CA ALA A 32 -1.71 15.40 23.60
C ALA A 32 -0.36 15.27 22.90
N LEU A 33 0.74 15.26 23.66
CA LEU A 33 2.09 15.04 23.13
C LEU A 33 2.23 13.67 22.46
N SER A 34 1.72 12.62 23.09
CA SER A 34 1.74 11.25 22.54
C SER A 34 1.01 11.19 21.20
N LYS A 35 -0.19 11.79 21.13
CA LYS A 35 -0.97 11.88 19.90
C LYS A 35 -0.23 12.64 18.79
N ASN A 36 0.33 13.80 19.12
CA ASN A 36 1.09 14.61 18.17
C ASN A 36 2.32 13.87 17.65
N LEU A 37 3.03 13.13 18.51
CA LEU A 37 4.16 12.31 18.12
C LEU A 37 3.73 11.20 17.15
N THR A 38 2.66 10.46 17.47
CA THR A 38 2.13 9.42 16.58
C THR A 38 1.76 9.98 15.21
N GLU A 39 1.00 11.08 15.16
CA GLU A 39 0.60 11.71 13.89
C GLU A 39 1.80 12.19 13.05
N ASN A 40 2.81 12.78 13.70
CA ASN A 40 4.02 13.25 13.03
C ASN A 40 4.88 12.10 12.51
N LEU A 41 4.97 10.99 13.25
CA LEU A 41 5.65 9.78 12.79
C LEU A 41 4.91 9.17 11.59
N THR A 42 3.58 9.06 11.64
CA THR A 42 2.78 8.54 10.53
C THR A 42 2.89 9.39 9.27
N LYS A 43 3.00 10.72 9.38
CA LYS A 43 3.17 11.62 8.23
C LYS A 43 4.58 11.59 7.62
N LYS A 44 5.62 11.31 8.41
CA LYS A 44 7.03 11.36 7.98
C LYS A 44 7.58 10.02 7.50
N LEU A 45 6.96 8.91 7.90
CA LEU A 45 7.39 7.58 7.50
C LEU A 45 6.65 7.14 6.24
N GLN A 46 7.38 6.51 5.32
CA GLN A 46 6.72 5.82 4.21
C GLN A 46 5.85 4.69 4.80
N PRO A 47 4.60 4.52 4.32
CA PRO A 47 3.78 3.38 4.70
C PRO A 47 4.57 2.10 4.47
N VAL A 48 4.59 1.20 5.45
CA VAL A 48 5.16 -0.13 5.25
C VAL A 48 4.31 -0.83 4.20
N ALA A 49 4.92 -1.23 3.09
CA ALA A 49 4.23 -1.97 2.05
C ALA A 49 3.66 -3.26 2.67
N SER A 50 2.35 -3.48 2.48
CA SER A 50 1.71 -4.71 2.93
C SER A 50 2.29 -5.90 2.16
N GLU A 51 2.73 -6.94 2.87
CA GLU A 51 3.15 -8.20 2.25
C GLU A 51 1.99 -8.95 1.60
N GLN A 52 0.74 -8.63 2.01
CA GLN A 52 -0.45 -9.25 1.46
C GLN A 52 -0.82 -8.65 0.10
N ALA A 53 -0.86 -9.52 -0.91
CA ALA A 53 -1.36 -9.14 -2.22
C ALA A 53 -2.87 -8.79 -2.17
N LEU A 54 -3.23 -7.69 -2.79
CA LEU A 54 -4.62 -7.28 -3.02
C LEU A 54 -5.31 -8.17 -4.05
N TRP A 55 -4.53 -8.76 -4.95
CA TRP A 55 -4.99 -9.76 -5.91
C TRP A 55 -3.84 -10.71 -6.27
N SER A 56 -4.17 -11.97 -6.55
CA SER A 56 -3.23 -12.97 -7.08
C SER A 56 -3.90 -13.80 -8.18
N GLY A 57 -3.14 -14.21 -9.20
CA GLY A 57 -3.64 -15.06 -10.28
C GLY A 57 -2.65 -15.23 -11.44
N SER A 58 -3.18 -15.47 -12.63
CA SER A 58 -2.40 -15.50 -13.88
C SER A 58 -3.24 -14.89 -14.99
N TRP A 59 -2.99 -13.62 -15.30
CA TRP A 59 -3.88 -12.83 -16.15
C TRP A 59 -3.13 -12.09 -17.26
N TYR A 60 -3.52 -12.35 -18.50
CA TYR A 60 -2.94 -11.65 -19.67
C TYR A 60 -3.44 -10.22 -19.83
N GLY A 61 -4.66 -9.95 -19.35
CA GLY A 61 -5.36 -8.71 -19.64
C GLY A 61 -5.89 -8.65 -21.06
N GLY A 62 -6.48 -9.73 -21.59
CA GLY A 62 -7.10 -9.72 -22.92
C GLY A 62 -8.38 -8.89 -23.02
N ALA A 63 -8.90 -8.69 -24.24
CA ALA A 63 -10.16 -7.97 -24.46
C ALA A 63 -11.31 -8.59 -23.65
N GLY A 64 -12.10 -7.74 -22.98
CA GLY A 64 -13.24 -8.17 -22.16
C GLY A 64 -12.86 -8.84 -20.83
N GLN A 65 -11.58 -9.12 -20.58
CA GLN A 65 -11.13 -9.68 -19.32
C GLN A 65 -10.92 -8.57 -18.28
N THR A 66 -11.24 -8.86 -17.02
CA THR A 66 -11.09 -7.93 -15.90
C THR A 66 -10.59 -8.64 -14.66
N THR A 67 -9.90 -7.90 -13.79
CA THR A 67 -9.58 -8.33 -12.43
C THR A 67 -9.84 -7.22 -11.41
N ILE A 68 -10.11 -7.61 -10.17
CA ILE A 68 -10.57 -6.73 -9.09
C ILE A 68 -9.63 -6.93 -7.89
N PRO A 69 -8.74 -5.96 -7.60
CA PRO A 69 -8.01 -5.91 -6.34
C PRO A 69 -8.94 -5.75 -5.14
N SER A 70 -8.61 -6.36 -4.01
CA SER A 70 -9.42 -6.33 -2.79
C SER A 70 -9.52 -4.94 -2.13
N LYS A 71 -8.61 -4.02 -2.48
CA LYS A 71 -8.59 -2.64 -2.00
C LYS A 71 -8.61 -1.67 -3.19
N PRO A 72 -9.57 -0.72 -3.24
CA PRO A 72 -9.59 0.32 -4.27
C PRO A 72 -8.33 1.18 -4.26
N LEU A 73 -7.89 1.61 -5.44
CA LEU A 73 -6.66 2.38 -5.63
C LEU A 73 -6.68 3.71 -4.86
N SER A 74 -7.83 4.38 -4.80
CA SER A 74 -8.04 5.63 -4.04
C SER A 74 -7.87 5.45 -2.53
N LYS A 75 -8.07 4.23 -2.04
CA LYS A 75 -7.91 3.84 -0.63
C LYS A 75 -6.51 3.33 -0.31
N CYS A 76 -5.70 3.01 -1.31
CA CYS A 76 -4.28 2.73 -1.12
C CYS A 76 -3.52 3.99 -0.68
N SER A 77 -2.40 3.81 0.01
CA SER A 77 -1.60 4.93 0.51
C SER A 77 -1.06 5.79 -0.64
N ASN A 78 -0.41 5.16 -1.63
CA ASN A 78 0.17 5.77 -2.81
C ASN A 78 -0.34 5.15 -4.12
N GLY A 79 -0.65 3.85 -4.13
CA GLY A 79 -1.25 3.22 -5.30
C GLY A 79 -1.16 1.71 -5.33
N TRP A 80 -1.04 1.15 -6.54
CA TRP A 80 -0.82 -0.28 -6.75
C TRP A 80 0.55 -0.55 -7.36
N ILE A 81 1.15 -1.67 -6.99
CA ILE A 81 2.27 -2.28 -7.70
C ILE A 81 1.76 -3.54 -8.39
N LEU A 82 1.95 -3.60 -9.71
CA LEU A 82 1.64 -4.75 -10.54
C LEU A 82 2.89 -5.63 -10.67
N GLN A 83 2.80 -6.89 -10.28
CA GLN A 83 3.85 -7.89 -10.45
C GLN A 83 3.57 -8.74 -11.69
N TRP A 84 4.56 -8.81 -12.58
CA TRP A 84 4.53 -9.58 -13.81
C TRP A 84 5.55 -10.70 -13.74
N GLU A 85 5.19 -11.86 -14.30
CA GLU A 85 6.07 -13.01 -14.45
C GLU A 85 5.97 -13.59 -15.85
N VAL A 86 7.03 -14.26 -16.29
CA VAL A 86 6.96 -15.07 -17.50
C VAL A 86 5.92 -16.17 -17.29
N TYR A 87 5.17 -16.43 -18.34
CA TYR A 87 4.18 -17.50 -18.44
C TYR A 87 4.75 -18.60 -19.32
N SER A 88 4.77 -19.82 -18.81
CA SER A 88 5.24 -20.97 -19.57
C SER A 88 4.28 -21.30 -20.70
N GLU A 89 4.77 -22.00 -21.72
CA GLU A 89 3.91 -22.54 -22.79
C GLU A 89 2.87 -23.55 -22.27
N THR A 90 3.10 -24.12 -21.08
CA THR A 90 2.17 -25.02 -20.38
C THR A 90 1.12 -24.29 -19.54
N GLY A 91 1.13 -22.96 -19.51
CA GLY A 91 0.09 -22.17 -18.84
C GLY A 91 0.33 -21.96 -17.34
N ASN A 92 1.58 -21.80 -16.91
CA ASN A 92 1.90 -21.52 -15.51
C ASN A 92 2.87 -20.33 -15.38
N PRO A 93 2.72 -19.46 -14.37
CA PRO A 93 3.78 -18.52 -14.03
C PRO A 93 5.07 -19.29 -13.76
N SER A 94 6.17 -18.84 -14.35
CA SER A 94 7.45 -19.55 -14.27
C SER A 94 8.19 -19.30 -12.96
N GLY A 95 7.80 -18.28 -12.17
CA GLY A 95 8.59 -17.81 -11.03
C GLY A 95 9.93 -17.19 -11.46
N THR A 96 10.01 -16.65 -12.68
CA THR A 96 11.24 -16.04 -13.22
C THR A 96 10.96 -14.73 -13.97
N ALA A 97 12.02 -13.94 -14.16
CA ALA A 97 12.01 -12.66 -14.88
C ALA A 97 10.92 -11.67 -14.39
N PHE A 98 10.81 -11.57 -13.06
CA PHE A 98 9.88 -10.67 -12.38
C PHE A 98 10.06 -9.23 -12.83
N GLN A 99 8.95 -8.56 -13.14
CA GLN A 99 8.91 -7.14 -13.44
C GLN A 99 7.80 -6.49 -12.63
N PHE A 100 8.06 -5.27 -12.17
CA PHE A 100 7.13 -4.52 -11.34
C PHE A 100 6.77 -3.20 -12.02
N SER A 101 5.49 -2.85 -12.01
CA SER A 101 5.01 -1.59 -12.56
C SER A 101 4.16 -0.83 -11.55
N TYR A 102 4.39 0.47 -11.45
CA TYR A 102 3.65 1.33 -10.54
C TYR A 102 2.42 1.94 -11.20
N VAL A 103 1.30 1.91 -10.47
CA VAL A 103 0.06 2.60 -10.81
C VAL A 103 -0.22 3.64 -9.71
N PRO A 104 -0.01 4.94 -9.98
CA PRO A 104 -0.23 5.99 -8.99
C PRO A 104 -1.73 6.20 -8.74
N LYS A 105 -2.12 6.37 -7.47
CA LYS A 105 -3.53 6.66 -7.13
C LYS A 105 -4.06 7.97 -7.70
N GLN A 106 -3.17 8.90 -8.02
CA GLN A 106 -3.52 10.14 -8.72
C GLN A 106 -4.08 9.84 -10.12
N PHE A 107 -3.72 8.72 -10.73
CA PHE A 107 -4.23 8.33 -12.04
C PHE A 107 -5.75 8.22 -12.04
N VAL A 108 -6.35 7.49 -11.09
CA VAL A 108 -7.83 7.37 -11.05
C VAL A 108 -8.52 8.66 -10.67
N LYS A 109 -7.85 9.57 -9.94
CA LYS A 109 -8.40 10.90 -9.64
C LYS A 109 -8.62 11.74 -10.91
N TYR A 110 -7.74 11.65 -11.89
CA TYR A 110 -7.76 12.53 -13.07
C TYR A 110 -8.09 11.79 -14.38
N HIS A 111 -7.93 10.47 -14.41
CA HIS A 111 -7.92 9.63 -15.60
C HIS A 111 -8.57 8.25 -15.37
N SER A 112 -9.55 8.13 -14.45
CA SER A 112 -10.25 6.85 -14.24
C SER A 112 -10.78 6.28 -15.55
N GLY A 113 -10.63 4.97 -15.72
CA GLY A 113 -11.06 4.20 -16.87
C GLY A 113 -10.18 4.38 -18.10
N LYS A 114 -9.09 5.15 -18.02
CA LYS A 114 -8.14 5.35 -19.13
C LYS A 114 -7.04 4.31 -19.11
N GLY A 115 -6.45 4.11 -20.29
CA GLY A 115 -5.40 3.13 -20.48
C GLY A 115 -4.04 3.60 -19.99
N MET A 116 -3.34 2.74 -19.28
CA MET A 116 -1.92 2.86 -18.96
C MET A 116 -1.11 1.82 -19.74
N VAL A 117 0.10 2.21 -20.12
CA VAL A 117 1.05 1.41 -20.89
C VAL A 117 2.11 0.87 -19.95
N PHE A 118 2.34 -0.44 -19.96
CA PHE A 118 3.34 -1.12 -19.14
C PHE A 118 4.28 -1.92 -20.06
N PRO A 119 5.50 -1.42 -20.31
CA PRO A 119 6.51 -2.17 -21.02
C PRO A 119 6.95 -3.37 -20.17
N VAL A 120 6.97 -4.55 -20.78
CA VAL A 120 7.55 -5.77 -20.19
C VAL A 120 8.40 -6.47 -21.25
N CYS A 121 9.50 -7.09 -20.85
CA CYS A 121 10.41 -7.75 -21.80
C CYS A 121 11.04 -9.00 -21.18
N ALA A 122 11.64 -9.88 -21.99
CA ALA A 122 12.43 -10.99 -21.45
C ALA A 122 13.61 -10.47 -20.62
N TYR A 123 14.17 -11.31 -19.74
CA TYR A 123 15.26 -10.93 -18.81
C TYR A 123 16.50 -10.33 -19.50
N ASN A 124 16.72 -10.63 -20.78
CA ASN A 124 17.81 -10.11 -21.61
C ASN A 124 17.39 -8.92 -22.49
N GLY A 125 16.21 -8.34 -22.25
CA GLY A 125 15.63 -7.26 -23.06
C GLY A 125 15.04 -7.71 -24.40
N SER A 126 15.13 -9.00 -24.75
CA SER A 126 14.50 -9.52 -25.97
C SER A 126 12.98 -9.60 -25.85
N ASN A 127 12.29 -9.71 -26.99
CA ASN A 127 10.83 -9.78 -27.06
C ASN A 127 10.14 -8.64 -26.27
N PRO A 128 10.38 -7.36 -26.62
CA PRO A 128 9.69 -6.25 -25.97
C PRO A 128 8.19 -6.39 -26.20
N GLN A 129 7.42 -6.31 -25.12
CA GLN A 129 5.97 -6.39 -25.11
C GLN A 129 5.41 -5.19 -24.39
N VAL A 130 4.15 -4.91 -24.68
CA VAL A 130 3.44 -3.81 -24.06
C VAL A 130 2.12 -4.34 -23.54
N LYS A 131 1.89 -4.19 -22.24
CA LYS A 131 0.57 -4.38 -21.65
C LYS A 131 -0.15 -3.04 -21.63
N TYR A 132 -1.35 -3.01 -22.19
CA TYR A 132 -2.25 -1.87 -22.17
C TYR A 132 -3.46 -2.21 -21.30
N LEU A 133 -3.55 -1.63 -20.10
CA LEU A 133 -4.66 -1.88 -19.18
C LEU A 133 -5.45 -0.61 -18.93
N TYR A 134 -6.78 -0.71 -18.93
CA TYR A 134 -7.64 0.36 -18.42
C TYR A 134 -7.69 0.28 -16.90
N ILE A 135 -7.37 1.40 -16.26
CA ILE A 135 -7.25 1.50 -14.80
C ILE A 135 -8.46 2.27 -14.25
N ASP A 136 -9.27 1.59 -13.44
CA ASP A 136 -10.33 2.18 -12.65
C ASP A 136 -10.02 2.06 -11.16
N ASP A 137 -10.75 2.81 -10.33
CA ASP A 137 -10.53 2.80 -8.88
C ASP A 137 -10.63 1.40 -8.24
N VAL A 138 -11.47 0.54 -8.80
CA VAL A 138 -11.79 -0.78 -8.23
C VAL A 138 -11.35 -1.95 -9.11
N LYS A 139 -10.84 -1.71 -10.32
CA LYS A 139 -10.57 -2.80 -11.27
C LYS A 139 -9.50 -2.46 -12.29
N LEU A 140 -8.92 -3.52 -12.84
CA LEU A 140 -8.07 -3.50 -14.03
C LEU A 140 -8.84 -4.19 -15.17
N SER A 141 -8.89 -3.56 -16.34
CA SER A 141 -9.52 -4.15 -17.54
C SER A 141 -8.50 -4.29 -18.67
N GLY A 142 -8.61 -5.40 -19.41
CA GLY A 142 -7.70 -5.75 -20.47
C GLY A 142 -7.96 -5.08 -21.83
N ASN A 143 -7.08 -5.33 -22.78
CA ASN A 143 -7.13 -4.87 -24.16
C ASN A 143 -6.81 -6.04 -25.11
N ALA A 144 -7.38 -6.03 -26.32
CA ALA A 144 -7.15 -7.06 -27.34
C ALA A 144 -5.65 -7.26 -27.65
N ASN A 145 -4.88 -6.17 -27.65
CA ASN A 145 -3.45 -6.19 -27.97
C ASN A 145 -2.60 -6.96 -26.95
N ASN A 146 -3.10 -7.18 -25.73
CA ASN A 146 -2.38 -7.95 -24.72
C ASN A 146 -2.47 -9.46 -24.98
N SER A 147 -3.38 -9.91 -25.83
CA SER A 147 -3.64 -11.32 -26.10
C SER A 147 -4.20 -11.55 -27.51
N PRO A 148 -3.51 -11.07 -28.58
CA PRO A 148 -4.04 -11.20 -29.93
C PRO A 148 -4.14 -12.68 -30.31
N ASP A 149 -5.07 -13.02 -31.20
CA ASP A 149 -5.40 -14.41 -31.54
C ASP A 149 -4.22 -15.18 -32.15
N LYS A 150 -3.31 -14.47 -32.82
CA LYS A 150 -2.07 -15.03 -33.38
C LYS A 150 -1.07 -15.53 -32.33
N ASP A 151 -1.15 -15.04 -31.10
CA ASP A 151 -0.22 -15.40 -30.03
C ASP A 151 -0.78 -16.58 -29.23
N THR A 152 0.06 -17.55 -28.88
CA THR A 152 -0.31 -18.70 -28.02
C THR A 152 0.19 -18.49 -26.59
N THR A 153 -0.29 -19.31 -25.64
CA THR A 153 0.18 -19.32 -24.26
C THR A 153 1.71 -19.33 -24.17
N GLY A 154 2.28 -18.44 -23.35
CA GLY A 154 3.73 -18.28 -23.15
C GLY A 154 4.51 -17.66 -24.32
N LYS A 155 3.83 -17.22 -25.39
CA LYS A 155 4.45 -16.62 -26.58
C LYS A 155 3.85 -15.26 -26.91
N GLY A 156 4.61 -14.45 -27.64
CA GLY A 156 4.18 -13.10 -28.00
C GLY A 156 3.65 -12.33 -26.79
N ASN A 157 2.60 -11.54 -26.94
CA ASN A 157 2.03 -10.75 -25.83
C ASN A 157 1.45 -11.60 -24.69
N LYS A 158 1.34 -12.92 -24.84
CA LYS A 158 0.95 -13.88 -23.79
C LYS A 158 2.14 -14.47 -23.04
N MET A 159 3.36 -13.96 -23.26
CA MET A 159 4.57 -14.41 -22.54
C MET A 159 4.63 -13.87 -21.11
N TYR A 160 4.01 -12.72 -20.82
CA TYR A 160 3.94 -12.17 -19.47
C TYR A 160 2.50 -12.14 -18.97
N VAL A 161 2.32 -12.53 -17.71
CA VAL A 161 1.05 -12.47 -16.99
C VAL A 161 1.19 -11.65 -15.72
N LEU A 162 0.12 -10.94 -15.38
CA LEU A 162 -0.02 -10.34 -14.05
C LEU A 162 -0.21 -11.48 -13.07
N THR A 163 0.66 -11.56 -12.06
CA THR A 163 0.55 -12.59 -11.01
C THR A 163 0.09 -12.04 -9.70
N LYS A 164 0.44 -10.78 -9.38
CA LYS A 164 0.01 -10.13 -8.15
C LYS A 164 -0.23 -8.63 -8.31
N VAL A 165 -1.10 -8.10 -7.47
CA VAL A 165 -1.26 -6.66 -7.21
C VAL A 165 -1.01 -6.40 -5.74
N TYR A 166 -0.11 -5.49 -5.42
CA TYR A 166 0.16 -5.06 -4.05
C TYR A 166 -0.29 -3.63 -3.82
N GLU A 167 -0.54 -3.29 -2.55
CA GLU A 167 -0.63 -1.90 -2.14
C GLU A 167 0.76 -1.25 -2.11
N TYR A 168 0.82 0.01 -2.54
CA TYR A 168 1.94 0.93 -2.38
C TYR A 168 1.52 2.15 -1.59
#